data_AF-A0A1T2L5V2-F1
#
_entry.id   AF-A0A1T2L5V2-F1
#
_cell.length_a   1.000
_cell.length_b   1.000
_cell.length_c   1.000
_cell.angle_alpha   90.00
_cell.angle_beta   90.00
_cell.angle_gamma   90.00
#
_symmetry.space_group_name_H-M   'P 1'
#
loop_
_entity.id
_entity.type
_entity.pdbx_description
1 polymer ?
#
loop_
_entity_poly.entity_id
_entity_poly.type
_entity_poly.pdbx_seq_one_letter_code
_entity_poly.pdbx_strand_id
1 'polypeptide(L)'
;MCDTCGCNVTSGNAHLVTNDGKYTRTEDGKSAITVLKNLLSENDHVAAHNREHFDRHGALAINLMSSPGSGKTALLEATIEALKNEFSIAVIEGDLETENDAERIRNKGVPAIQITTGNACHLDAHMVHDALHKLDSSKIDILFIENVGNLVCPASFDLGQHRNITLLSVTEGDDKPAKYPVMFRAADLMLLTKSDLLAVLDDFDPAKAEHALRHLASEAPVIELSARKGLGLAQWFEWLRSEIKAQRERVANNETIRPNIQPEGVELHQADSHHHHHDHSHS
;
A
#
# COMPACT_ATOMS: atom_id res chain seq x y z
N MET A 1 -1.34 -3.56 -19.75
CA MET A 1 -0.28 -3.29 -18.75
C MET A 1 0.38 -4.61 -18.40
N CYS A 2 1.72 -4.66 -18.38
CA CYS A 2 2.59 -5.82 -18.07
C CYS A 2 2.01 -7.25 -18.18
N ASP A 3 1.75 -7.71 -19.41
CA ASP A 3 1.75 -9.14 -19.73
C ASP A 3 3.20 -9.68 -19.89
N THR A 4 4.20 -8.83 -19.66
CA THR A 4 5.62 -9.10 -19.96
C THR A 4 6.57 -8.84 -18.78
N CYS A 5 6.15 -8.13 -17.72
CA CYS A 5 6.94 -8.16 -16.49
C CYS A 5 6.41 -9.30 -15.62
N GLY A 6 7.25 -10.30 -15.35
CA GLY A 6 7.03 -11.32 -14.31
C GLY A 6 6.99 -10.75 -12.88
N CYS A 7 6.54 -9.51 -12.70
CA CYS A 7 6.44 -8.77 -11.46
C CYS A 7 5.42 -9.39 -10.48
N ASN A 8 4.47 -10.21 -10.96
CA ASN A 8 3.47 -10.89 -10.12
C ASN A 8 4.02 -12.13 -9.41
N VAL A 9 5.17 -12.65 -9.87
CA VAL A 9 5.88 -13.71 -9.17
C VAL A 9 6.97 -13.05 -8.32
N THR A 10 6.72 -13.00 -7.03
CA THR A 10 7.62 -12.44 -6.02
C THR A 10 8.40 -13.57 -5.34
N SER A 11 9.38 -13.23 -4.50
CA SER A 11 10.01 -14.23 -3.63
C SER A 11 9.03 -14.89 -2.65
N GLY A 12 7.95 -14.20 -2.26
CA GLY A 12 6.92 -14.71 -1.36
C GLY A 12 6.03 -15.77 -1.99
N ASN A 13 5.71 -15.64 -3.28
CA ASN A 13 4.74 -16.50 -3.97
C ASN A 13 5.35 -17.41 -5.07
N ALA A 14 6.66 -17.32 -5.33
CA ALA A 14 7.33 -18.13 -6.37
C ALA A 14 7.12 -19.64 -6.22
N HIS A 15 6.97 -20.13 -4.99
CA HIS A 15 6.71 -21.54 -4.69
C HIS A 15 5.37 -22.06 -5.25
N LEU A 16 4.41 -21.16 -5.56
CA LEU A 16 3.12 -21.54 -6.14
C LEU A 16 3.22 -21.90 -7.63
N VAL A 17 4.24 -21.40 -8.32
CA VAL A 17 4.41 -21.55 -9.79
C VAL A 17 5.66 -22.34 -10.19
N THR A 18 6.62 -22.52 -9.28
CA THR A 18 7.85 -23.30 -9.50
C THR A 18 7.79 -24.67 -8.83
N ASN A 19 8.61 -25.64 -9.28
CA ASN A 19 8.86 -26.94 -8.61
C ASN A 19 7.60 -27.74 -8.18
N ASP A 20 6.72 -28.07 -9.13
CA ASP A 20 5.43 -28.77 -8.87
C ASP A 20 4.45 -28.01 -7.95
N GLY A 21 4.61 -26.69 -7.82
CA GLY A 21 3.68 -25.81 -7.15
C GLY A 21 2.25 -25.89 -7.67
N LYS A 22 1.29 -25.45 -6.84
CA LYS A 22 -0.16 -25.55 -7.07
C LYS A 22 -0.61 -25.06 -8.46
N TYR A 23 0.10 -24.10 -9.04
CA TYR A 23 -0.21 -23.49 -10.33
C TYR A 23 0.87 -23.71 -11.40
N THR A 24 1.73 -24.71 -11.25
CA THR A 24 2.73 -25.08 -12.26
C THR A 24 2.10 -25.59 -13.57
N ARG A 25 0.86 -26.10 -13.55
CA ARG A 25 0.10 -26.51 -14.74
C ARG A 25 -1.34 -26.02 -14.64
N THR A 26 -1.78 -25.15 -15.56
CA THR A 26 -3.21 -24.83 -15.72
C THR A 26 -3.87 -25.86 -16.64
N GLU A 27 -5.20 -26.03 -16.53
CA GLU A 27 -5.98 -27.04 -17.27
C GLU A 27 -5.74 -27.00 -18.79
N ASP A 28 -5.44 -25.82 -19.36
CA ASP A 28 -5.15 -25.61 -20.78
C ASP A 28 -3.68 -25.25 -21.09
N GLY A 29 -2.79 -25.42 -20.11
CA GLY A 29 -1.34 -25.44 -20.34
C GLY A 29 -0.68 -24.15 -20.84
N LYS A 30 -1.30 -22.95 -20.82
CA LYS A 30 -0.61 -21.68 -21.15
C LYS A 30 -1.35 -20.33 -20.94
N SER A 31 -2.50 -20.24 -20.28
CA SER A 31 -3.14 -18.93 -20.08
C SER A 31 -2.51 -18.16 -18.89
N ALA A 32 -1.59 -17.23 -19.18
CA ALA A 32 -0.96 -16.34 -18.18
C ALA A 32 -1.98 -15.62 -17.28
N ILE A 33 -3.17 -15.31 -17.84
CA ILE A 33 -4.30 -14.70 -17.12
C ILE A 33 -4.83 -15.62 -16.01
N THR A 34 -4.94 -16.93 -16.25
CA THR A 34 -5.44 -17.88 -15.24
C THR A 34 -4.43 -18.03 -14.10
N VAL A 35 -3.14 -18.11 -14.42
CA VAL A 35 -2.08 -18.15 -13.39
C VAL A 35 -2.10 -16.87 -12.55
N LEU A 36 -2.24 -15.71 -13.18
CA LEU A 36 -2.32 -14.43 -12.47
C LEU A 36 -3.52 -14.34 -11.53
N LYS A 37 -4.71 -14.72 -12.00
CA LYS A 37 -5.93 -14.75 -11.16
C LYS A 37 -5.75 -15.66 -9.95
N ASN A 38 -5.14 -16.82 -10.16
CA ASN A 38 -4.87 -17.77 -9.09
C ASN A 38 -3.86 -17.23 -8.07
N LEU A 39 -2.80 -16.55 -8.52
CA LEU A 39 -1.82 -15.92 -7.64
C LEU A 39 -2.45 -14.81 -6.80
N LEU A 40 -3.28 -13.95 -7.40
CA LEU A 40 -4.01 -12.90 -6.67
C LEU A 40 -4.98 -13.51 -5.65
N SER A 41 -5.68 -14.59 -6.03
CA SER A 41 -6.58 -15.29 -5.10
C SER A 41 -5.85 -15.91 -3.90
N GLU A 42 -4.64 -16.46 -4.07
CA GLU A 42 -3.86 -16.94 -2.93
C GLU A 42 -3.32 -15.79 -2.08
N ASN A 43 -2.92 -14.68 -2.71
CA ASN A 43 -2.55 -13.48 -1.99
C ASN A 43 -3.69 -13.02 -1.07
N ASP A 44 -4.92 -12.93 -1.59
CA ASP A 44 -6.09 -12.50 -0.82
C ASP A 44 -6.41 -13.48 0.33
N HIS A 45 -6.19 -14.78 0.13
CA HIS A 45 -6.33 -15.77 1.19
C HIS A 45 -5.33 -15.54 2.33
N VAL A 46 -4.06 -15.26 2.01
CA VAL A 46 -3.05 -14.95 3.03
C VAL A 46 -3.27 -13.59 3.66
N ALA A 47 -3.73 -12.59 2.90
CA ALA A 47 -4.09 -11.28 3.41
C ALA A 47 -5.22 -11.38 4.45
N ALA A 48 -6.24 -12.20 4.19
CA ALA A 48 -7.30 -12.47 5.16
C ALA A 48 -6.73 -13.06 6.46
N HIS A 49 -5.80 -14.01 6.37
CA HIS A 49 -5.16 -14.59 7.55
C HIS A 49 -4.30 -13.57 8.32
N ASN A 50 -3.54 -12.71 7.61
CA ASN A 50 -2.79 -11.62 8.24
C ASN A 50 -3.73 -10.67 9.00
N ARG A 51 -4.86 -10.32 8.40
CA ARG A 51 -5.89 -9.48 9.01
C ARG A 51 -6.45 -10.11 10.28
N GLU A 52 -6.76 -11.40 10.27
CA GLU A 52 -7.18 -12.14 11.47
C GLU A 52 -6.14 -12.09 12.59
N HIS A 53 -4.83 -12.10 12.27
CA HIS A 53 -3.79 -11.90 13.28
C HIS A 53 -3.85 -10.52 13.94
N PHE A 54 -4.10 -9.47 13.15
CA PHE A 54 -4.23 -8.12 13.69
C PHE A 54 -5.51 -7.96 14.51
N ASP A 55 -6.65 -8.43 13.98
CA ASP A 55 -7.96 -8.36 14.62
C ASP A 55 -7.95 -9.09 15.97
N ARG A 56 -7.34 -10.29 16.05
CA ARG A 56 -7.24 -11.06 17.31
C ARG A 56 -6.59 -10.27 18.46
N HIS A 57 -5.75 -9.29 18.15
CA HIS A 57 -5.04 -8.49 19.16
C HIS A 57 -5.53 -7.02 19.18
N GLY A 58 -6.56 -6.68 18.41
CA GLY A 58 -7.04 -5.30 18.29
C GLY A 58 -6.01 -4.34 17.67
N ALA A 59 -5.02 -4.87 16.95
CA ALA A 59 -3.95 -4.09 16.34
C ALA A 59 -4.44 -3.39 15.06
N LEU A 60 -4.01 -2.15 14.84
CA LEU A 60 -4.26 -1.42 13.61
C LEU A 60 -3.08 -1.56 12.65
N ALA A 61 -3.22 -2.41 11.63
CA ALA A 61 -2.31 -2.45 10.48
C ALA A 61 -2.61 -1.37 9.42
N ILE A 62 -1.58 -0.64 8.99
CA ILE A 62 -1.66 0.47 8.04
C ILE A 62 -0.59 0.29 6.96
N ASN A 63 -0.99 0.35 5.68
CA ASN A 63 -0.09 0.30 4.52
C ASN A 63 0.19 1.73 4.02
N LEU A 64 1.46 2.13 4.02
CA LEU A 64 1.93 3.41 3.47
C LEU A 64 2.42 3.20 2.04
N MET A 65 1.75 3.86 1.09
CA MET A 65 2.06 3.78 -0.34
C MET A 65 2.41 5.16 -0.89
N SER A 66 3.41 5.23 -1.76
CA SER A 66 3.86 6.52 -2.32
C SER A 66 4.81 6.31 -3.49
N SER A 67 5.19 7.37 -4.19
CA SER A 67 6.41 7.36 -5.03
C SER A 67 7.67 7.19 -4.18
N PRO A 68 8.83 6.84 -4.77
CA PRO A 68 10.11 6.95 -4.10
C PRO A 68 10.36 8.39 -3.61
N GLY A 69 10.84 8.53 -2.37
CA GLY A 69 11.20 9.83 -1.82
C GLY A 69 10.03 10.73 -1.39
N SER A 70 8.78 10.26 -1.36
CA SER A 70 7.64 11.05 -0.87
C SER A 70 7.66 11.27 0.66
N GLY A 71 8.55 10.59 1.39
CA GLY A 71 8.80 10.84 2.81
C GLY A 71 8.11 9.89 3.78
N LYS A 72 7.80 8.64 3.38
CA LYS A 72 7.22 7.60 4.25
C LYS A 72 8.04 7.38 5.52
N THR A 73 9.33 7.07 5.39
CA THR A 73 10.21 6.83 6.55
C THR A 73 10.31 8.04 7.48
N ALA A 74 10.37 9.26 6.91
CA ALA A 74 10.42 10.49 7.71
C ALA A 74 9.10 10.73 8.48
N LEU A 75 7.96 10.40 7.87
CA LEU A 75 6.67 10.41 8.54
C LEU A 75 6.62 9.37 9.67
N LEU A 76 7.12 8.15 9.44
CA LEU A 76 7.20 7.11 10.47
C LEU A 76 8.09 7.53 11.63
N GLU A 77 9.29 8.06 11.38
CA GLU A 77 10.19 8.58 12.41
C GLU A 77 9.51 9.63 13.29
N ALA A 78 8.80 10.59 12.67
CA ALA A 78 8.07 11.62 13.39
C ALA A 78 6.87 11.05 14.18
N THR A 79 6.18 10.06 13.62
CA THR A 79 5.05 9.38 14.25
C THR A 79 5.49 8.58 15.48
N ILE A 80 6.57 7.80 15.34
CA ILE A 80 7.14 7.02 16.44
C ILE A 80 7.61 7.93 17.56
N GLU A 81 8.32 9.02 17.24
CA GLU A 81 8.79 9.96 18.26
C GLU A 81 7.64 10.54 19.08
N ALA A 82 6.53 10.88 18.41
CA ALA A 82 5.36 11.46 19.06
C ALA A 82 4.54 10.44 19.85
N LEU A 83 4.38 9.22 19.33
CA LEU A 83 3.34 8.29 19.80
C LEU A 83 3.86 7.01 20.48
N LYS A 84 5.17 6.72 20.49
CA LYS A 84 5.71 5.48 21.11
C LYS A 84 5.44 5.32 22.60
N ASN A 85 5.14 6.41 23.30
CA ASN A 85 4.76 6.39 24.72
C ASN A 85 3.24 6.20 24.93
N GLU A 86 2.45 6.35 23.88
CA GLU A 86 0.99 6.16 23.89
C GLU A 86 0.60 4.79 23.32
N PHE A 87 1.34 4.30 22.31
CA PHE A 87 1.06 3.06 21.61
C PHE A 87 2.32 2.24 21.39
N SER A 88 2.18 0.92 21.44
CA SER A 88 3.21 -0.01 21.02
C SER A 88 3.24 -0.11 19.50
N ILE A 89 4.25 0.50 18.87
CA ILE A 89 4.36 0.60 17.41
C ILE A 89 5.39 -0.40 16.90
N ALA A 90 5.13 -1.01 15.74
CA ALA A 90 6.10 -1.77 14.97
C ALA A 90 6.02 -1.41 13.48
N VAL A 91 7.08 -1.71 12.74
CA VAL A 91 7.15 -1.44 11.29
C VAL A 91 7.62 -2.66 10.51
N ILE A 92 6.99 -2.91 9.36
CA ILE A 92 7.51 -3.77 8.31
C ILE A 92 7.95 -2.86 7.17
N GLU A 93 9.23 -2.94 6.81
CA GLU A 93 9.87 -2.09 5.81
C GLU A 93 10.08 -2.87 4.51
N GLY A 94 9.48 -2.41 3.41
CA GLY A 94 9.66 -2.97 2.08
C GLY A 94 10.58 -2.11 1.23
N ASP A 95 11.79 -2.61 0.95
CA ASP A 95 12.76 -1.99 0.04
C ASP A 95 13.37 -3.05 -0.89
N LEU A 96 13.88 -2.64 -2.04
CA LEU A 96 14.46 -3.54 -3.04
C LEU A 96 15.73 -4.20 -2.51
N GLU A 97 16.61 -3.45 -1.85
CA GLU A 97 17.98 -3.90 -1.55
C GLU A 97 18.54 -3.46 -0.19
N THR A 98 18.10 -2.33 0.40
CA THR A 98 18.78 -1.75 1.57
C THR A 98 18.04 -1.97 2.89
N GLU A 99 18.78 -1.99 4.01
CA GLU A 99 18.19 -1.98 5.37
C GLU A 99 18.10 -0.58 5.98
N ASN A 100 18.43 0.46 5.21
CA ASN A 100 18.66 1.81 5.75
C ASN A 100 17.43 2.35 6.48
N ASP A 101 16.24 2.15 5.92
CA ASP A 101 15.00 2.64 6.52
C ASP A 101 14.63 1.81 7.76
N ALA A 102 14.80 0.48 7.74
CA ALA A 102 14.61 -0.35 8.93
C ALA A 102 15.57 0.00 10.07
N GLU A 103 16.84 0.29 9.78
CA GLU A 103 17.79 0.76 10.79
C GLU A 103 17.39 2.11 11.39
N ARG A 104 16.97 3.05 10.56
CA ARG A 104 16.46 4.36 11.02
C ARG A 104 15.27 4.21 11.96
N ILE A 105 14.33 3.34 11.63
CA ILE A 105 13.19 3.03 12.51
C ILE A 105 13.64 2.34 13.80
N ARG A 106 14.52 1.34 13.74
CA ARG A 106 15.05 0.68 14.94
C ARG A 106 15.76 1.66 15.87
N ASN A 107 16.48 2.63 15.32
CA ASN A 107 17.13 3.70 16.09
C ASN A 107 16.13 4.62 16.82
N LYS A 108 14.84 4.60 16.47
CA LYS A 108 13.76 5.27 17.23
C LYS A 108 13.25 4.45 18.42
N GLY A 109 13.72 3.22 18.59
CA GLY A 109 13.43 2.36 19.73
C GLY A 109 12.22 1.45 19.53
N VAL A 110 11.77 1.23 18.29
CA VAL A 110 10.65 0.33 17.98
C VAL A 110 11.10 -0.85 17.12
N PRO A 111 10.42 -2.01 17.17
CA PRO A 111 10.71 -3.13 16.28
C PRO A 111 10.49 -2.77 14.82
N ALA A 112 11.47 -3.07 13.96
CA ALA A 112 11.32 -2.96 12.51
C ALA A 112 11.89 -4.20 11.80
N ILE A 113 11.09 -4.81 10.92
CA ILE A 113 11.47 -5.97 10.12
C ILE A 113 11.66 -5.52 8.67
N GLN A 114 12.86 -5.68 8.12
CA GLN A 114 13.12 -5.48 6.70
C GLN A 114 12.58 -6.67 5.89
N ILE A 115 11.95 -6.35 4.77
CA ILE A 115 11.68 -7.25 3.66
C ILE A 115 12.47 -6.73 2.46
N THR A 116 13.44 -7.52 1.99
CA THR A 116 14.17 -7.25 0.75
C THR A 116 13.38 -7.86 -0.40
N THR A 117 12.78 -7.02 -1.25
CA THR A 117 11.92 -7.47 -2.35
C THR A 117 12.70 -7.91 -3.58
N GLY A 118 14.01 -7.60 -3.63
CA GLY A 118 14.86 -7.84 -4.79
C GLY A 118 14.34 -7.05 -5.99
N ASN A 119 13.81 -7.76 -6.99
CA ASN A 119 13.25 -7.13 -8.19
C ASN A 119 11.74 -6.84 -8.10
N ALA A 120 11.06 -7.23 -7.02
CA ALA A 120 9.63 -7.02 -6.90
C ALA A 120 9.30 -5.55 -6.58
N CYS A 121 8.34 -4.99 -7.32
CA CYS A 121 7.94 -3.57 -7.28
C CYS A 121 6.90 -3.24 -6.20
N HIS A 122 6.55 -4.21 -5.34
CA HIS A 122 5.53 -4.14 -4.29
C HIS A 122 5.80 -5.23 -3.24
N LEU A 123 5.17 -5.10 -2.08
CA LEU A 123 4.99 -6.18 -1.10
C LEU A 123 3.73 -6.99 -1.43
N ASP A 124 3.73 -8.27 -1.12
CA ASP A 124 2.54 -9.13 -1.12
C ASP A 124 2.21 -9.67 0.29
N ALA A 125 1.05 -10.32 0.43
CA ALA A 125 0.59 -10.83 1.70
C ALA A 125 1.50 -11.92 2.29
N HIS A 126 2.16 -12.72 1.46
CA HIS A 126 3.08 -13.77 1.93
C HIS A 126 4.33 -13.15 2.57
N MET A 127 4.90 -12.14 1.94
CA MET A 127 6.03 -11.40 2.48
C MET A 127 5.69 -10.75 3.84
N VAL A 128 4.52 -10.12 3.94
CA VAL A 128 4.04 -9.51 5.19
C VAL A 128 3.74 -10.57 6.24
N HIS A 129 3.20 -11.72 5.83
CA HIS A 129 2.95 -12.85 6.72
C HIS A 129 4.23 -13.34 7.38
N ASP A 130 5.28 -13.59 6.59
CA ASP A 130 6.57 -14.06 7.10
C ASP A 130 7.23 -13.03 8.03
N ALA A 131 7.11 -11.73 7.71
CA ALA A 131 7.61 -10.67 8.56
C ALA A 131 6.82 -10.55 9.87
N LEU A 132 5.50 -10.69 9.82
CA LEU A 132 4.62 -10.65 10.99
C LEU A 132 4.97 -11.76 12.00
N HIS A 133 5.36 -12.96 11.54
CA HIS A 133 5.76 -14.06 12.41
C HIS A 133 7.10 -13.85 13.12
N LYS A 134 7.87 -12.83 12.73
CA LYS A 134 9.09 -12.40 13.43
C LYS A 134 8.80 -11.37 14.53
N LEU A 135 7.56 -10.86 14.59
CA LEU A 135 7.10 -9.90 15.58
C LEU A 135 6.21 -10.57 16.62
N ASP A 136 6.26 -10.06 17.86
CA ASP A 136 5.27 -10.42 18.87
C ASP A 136 4.00 -9.58 18.66
N SER A 137 3.14 -10.04 17.74
CA SER A 137 1.89 -9.35 17.37
C SER A 137 0.94 -9.09 18.55
N SER A 138 1.06 -9.84 19.64
CA SER A 138 0.23 -9.67 20.84
C SER A 138 0.51 -8.39 21.62
N LYS A 139 1.62 -7.72 21.31
CA LYS A 139 2.08 -6.49 21.99
C LYS A 139 2.05 -5.27 21.07
N ILE A 140 1.43 -5.36 19.89
CA ILE A 140 1.46 -4.28 18.91
C ILE A 140 0.08 -3.63 18.85
N ASP A 141 0.03 -2.32 19.07
CA ASP A 141 -1.15 -1.49 18.92
C ASP A 141 -1.31 -1.01 17.48
N ILE A 142 -0.20 -0.58 16.86
CA ILE A 142 -0.18 -0.09 15.48
C ILE A 142 0.99 -0.73 14.74
N LEU A 143 0.69 -1.38 13.62
CA LEU A 143 1.68 -1.91 12.69
C LEU A 143 1.67 -1.06 11.42
N PHE A 144 2.79 -0.43 11.11
CA PHE A 144 2.98 0.20 9.81
C PHE A 144 3.64 -0.77 8.85
N ILE A 145 3.14 -0.82 7.61
CA ILE A 145 3.78 -1.47 6.47
C ILE A 145 4.23 -0.35 5.55
N GLU A 146 5.52 -0.05 5.55
CA GLU A 146 6.11 0.88 4.58
C GLU A 146 6.32 0.11 3.26
N ASN A 147 5.45 0.35 2.29
CA ASN A 147 5.52 -0.35 1.00
C ASN A 147 6.64 0.23 0.11
N VAL A 148 7.02 -0.54 -0.91
CA VAL A 148 7.96 -0.10 -1.93
C VAL A 148 7.48 1.21 -2.56
N GLY A 149 8.40 2.14 -2.80
CA GLY A 149 8.10 3.40 -3.49
C GLY A 149 7.60 3.18 -4.93
N ASN A 150 6.29 3.06 -5.11
CA ASN A 150 5.63 2.84 -6.39
C ASN A 150 4.14 3.22 -6.32
N LEU A 151 3.66 4.01 -7.29
CA LEU A 151 2.26 4.43 -7.40
C LEU A 151 1.39 3.50 -8.28
N VAL A 152 1.93 2.37 -8.74
CA VAL A 152 1.23 1.44 -9.64
C VAL A 152 1.01 0.09 -8.95
N CYS A 153 2.07 -0.69 -8.76
CA CYS A 153 1.97 -2.09 -8.32
C CYS A 153 1.24 -2.25 -6.96
N PRO A 154 1.57 -1.49 -5.89
CA PRO A 154 1.06 -1.77 -4.55
C PRO A 154 -0.47 -1.67 -4.40
N ALA A 155 -1.13 -0.87 -5.25
CA ALA A 155 -2.58 -0.66 -5.18
C ALA A 155 -3.42 -1.90 -5.55
N SER A 156 -2.78 -2.94 -6.08
CA SER A 156 -3.45 -4.17 -6.55
C SER A 156 -3.29 -5.37 -5.60
N PHE A 157 -2.63 -5.20 -4.46
CA PHE A 157 -2.30 -6.31 -3.54
C PHE A 157 -2.83 -6.03 -2.14
N ASP A 158 -3.70 -6.91 -1.64
CA ASP A 158 -4.05 -6.93 -0.22
C ASP A 158 -2.89 -7.53 0.58
N LEU A 159 -2.52 -6.91 1.69
CA LEU A 159 -1.50 -7.41 2.62
C LEU A 159 -2.11 -7.85 3.95
N GLY A 160 -3.41 -7.60 4.15
CA GLY A 160 -4.12 -7.76 5.42
C GLY A 160 -4.26 -6.46 6.22
N GLN A 161 -3.83 -5.32 5.68
CA GLN A 161 -3.90 -3.99 6.31
C GLN A 161 -5.34 -3.49 6.42
N HIS A 162 -5.68 -2.73 7.47
CA HIS A 162 -7.00 -2.12 7.61
C HIS A 162 -7.14 -0.81 6.84
N ARG A 163 -6.02 -0.11 6.65
CA ARG A 163 -5.98 1.22 6.03
C ARG A 163 -4.87 1.33 5.01
N ASN A 164 -5.19 1.98 3.90
CA ASN A 164 -4.26 2.42 2.87
C ASN A 164 -4.06 3.93 2.98
N ILE A 165 -2.81 4.36 3.19
CA ILE A 165 -2.45 5.77 3.22
C ILE A 165 -1.56 6.07 2.03
N THR A 166 -2.01 6.97 1.17
CA THR A 166 -1.25 7.39 0.00
C THR A 166 -0.58 8.72 0.27
N LEU A 167 0.75 8.75 0.21
CA LEU A 167 1.52 9.99 0.29
C LEU A 167 1.73 10.55 -1.12
N LEU A 168 1.44 11.83 -1.27
CA LEU A 168 1.76 12.64 -2.45
C LEU A 168 2.63 13.81 -2.00
N SER A 169 3.92 13.78 -2.36
CA SER A 169 4.82 14.89 -2.06
C SER A 169 4.54 16.06 -2.99
N VAL A 170 4.58 17.29 -2.46
CA VAL A 170 4.42 18.53 -3.25
C VAL A 170 5.39 18.58 -4.44
N THR A 171 6.58 18.01 -4.29
CA THR A 171 7.61 17.93 -5.35
C THR A 171 7.25 17.01 -6.52
N GLU A 172 6.14 16.27 -6.45
CA GLU A 172 5.74 15.32 -7.50
C GLU A 172 4.80 15.94 -8.53
N GLY A 173 4.14 17.06 -8.21
CA GLY A 173 3.10 17.68 -9.03
C GLY A 173 1.67 17.28 -8.61
N ASP A 174 0.73 18.20 -8.73
CA ASP A 174 -0.65 18.09 -8.22
C ASP A 174 -1.56 17.18 -9.08
N ASP A 175 -1.09 16.76 -10.25
CA ASP A 175 -1.83 15.93 -11.22
C ASP A 175 -1.77 14.42 -10.93
N LYS A 176 -1.03 13.99 -9.91
CA LYS A 176 -0.79 12.56 -9.61
C LYS A 176 -2.06 11.77 -9.32
N PRO A 177 -3.08 12.29 -8.61
CA PRO A 177 -4.32 11.55 -8.42
C PRO A 177 -4.97 11.15 -9.74
N ALA A 178 -5.04 12.08 -10.71
CA ALA A 178 -5.59 11.79 -12.04
C ALA A 178 -4.73 10.82 -12.85
N LYS A 179 -3.40 10.86 -12.71
CA LYS A 179 -2.47 9.98 -13.42
C LYS A 179 -2.39 8.55 -12.86
N TYR A 180 -2.65 8.38 -11.56
CA TYR A 180 -2.55 7.09 -10.87
C TYR A 180 -3.89 6.73 -10.18
N PRO A 181 -5.01 6.69 -10.92
CA PRO A 181 -6.34 6.63 -10.34
C PRO A 181 -6.60 5.35 -9.52
N VAL A 182 -5.91 4.24 -9.82
CA VAL A 182 -6.04 3.00 -9.05
C VAL A 182 -5.52 3.19 -7.62
N MET A 183 -4.34 3.80 -7.47
CA MET A 183 -3.71 4.08 -6.18
C MET A 183 -4.53 5.04 -5.32
N PHE A 184 -4.97 6.16 -5.90
CA PHE A 184 -5.67 7.20 -5.16
C PHE A 184 -7.14 6.84 -4.87
N ARG A 185 -7.77 5.96 -5.66
CA ARG A 185 -9.08 5.35 -5.30
C ARG A 185 -8.97 4.36 -4.14
N ALA A 186 -7.84 3.69 -4.00
CA ALA A 186 -7.59 2.72 -2.94
C ALA A 186 -7.25 3.36 -1.58
N ALA A 187 -6.98 4.68 -1.56
CA ALA A 187 -6.58 5.40 -0.36
C ALA A 187 -7.75 5.62 0.61
N ASP A 188 -7.53 5.34 1.88
CA ASP A 188 -8.42 5.73 2.98
C ASP A 188 -8.04 7.11 3.56
N LEU A 189 -6.83 7.59 3.25
CA LEU A 189 -6.33 8.92 3.55
C LEU A 189 -5.25 9.30 2.53
N MET A 190 -5.31 10.54 2.04
CA MET A 190 -4.22 11.13 1.25
C MET A 190 -3.42 12.11 2.11
N LEU A 191 -2.10 11.94 2.14
CA LEU A 191 -1.18 12.86 2.80
C LEU A 191 -0.44 13.69 1.76
N LEU A 192 -0.64 15.00 1.78
CA LEU A 192 0.15 15.95 1.00
C LEU A 192 1.43 16.29 1.77
N THR A 193 2.53 15.61 1.42
CA THR A 193 3.78 15.67 2.18
C THR A 193 4.75 16.72 1.65
N LYS A 194 5.68 17.15 2.51
CA LYS A 194 6.62 18.25 2.25
C LYS A 194 5.91 19.57 1.95
N SER A 195 4.78 19.81 2.63
CA SER A 195 4.00 21.05 2.47
C SER A 195 4.79 22.32 2.85
N ASP A 196 5.90 22.19 3.57
CA ASP A 196 6.83 23.30 3.82
C ASP A 196 7.45 23.88 2.54
N LEU A 197 7.44 23.12 1.44
CA LEU A 197 7.97 23.56 0.15
C LEU A 197 6.96 24.37 -0.68
N LEU A 198 5.67 24.42 -0.30
CA LEU A 198 4.67 25.25 -1.01
C LEU A 198 5.03 26.74 -1.00
N ALA A 199 5.84 27.19 -0.04
CA ALA A 199 6.33 28.58 0.00
C ALA A 199 7.35 28.91 -1.09
N VAL A 200 7.90 27.92 -1.79
CA VAL A 200 8.95 28.08 -2.82
C VAL A 200 8.68 27.32 -4.12
N LEU A 201 7.64 26.48 -4.16
CA LEU A 201 7.20 25.73 -5.33
C LEU A 201 5.87 26.30 -5.82
N ASP A 202 5.92 26.99 -6.96
CA ASP A 202 4.75 27.66 -7.55
C ASP A 202 3.95 26.75 -8.50
N ASP A 203 4.42 25.53 -8.75
CA ASP A 203 3.89 24.57 -9.72
C ASP A 203 2.98 23.50 -9.12
N PHE A 204 2.77 23.52 -7.79
CA PHE A 204 1.86 22.61 -7.10
C PHE A 204 0.73 23.38 -6.41
N ASP A 205 -0.51 22.98 -6.69
CA ASP A 205 -1.71 23.50 -6.03
C ASP A 205 -2.42 22.40 -5.23
N PRO A 206 -2.43 22.47 -3.87
CA PRO A 206 -3.13 21.50 -3.03
C PRO A 206 -4.62 21.33 -3.38
N ALA A 207 -5.30 22.41 -3.77
CA ALA A 207 -6.71 22.35 -4.13
C ALA A 207 -6.93 21.59 -5.44
N LYS A 208 -6.01 21.67 -6.41
CA LYS A 208 -6.08 20.85 -7.63
C LYS A 208 -5.84 19.38 -7.35
N ALA A 209 -4.88 19.06 -6.48
CA ALA A 209 -4.62 17.68 -6.06
C ALA A 209 -5.85 17.07 -5.37
N GLU A 210 -6.46 17.79 -4.43
CA GLU A 210 -7.69 17.34 -3.78
C GLU A 210 -8.85 17.22 -4.78
N HIS A 211 -9.03 18.20 -5.67
CA HIS A 211 -10.06 18.14 -6.70
C HIS A 211 -9.89 16.91 -7.61
N ALA A 212 -8.65 16.60 -8.01
CA ALA A 212 -8.34 15.41 -8.79
C ALA A 212 -8.67 14.12 -8.03
N LEU A 213 -8.42 14.06 -6.71
CA LEU A 213 -8.84 12.94 -5.85
C LEU A 213 -10.38 12.79 -5.83
N ARG A 214 -11.12 13.89 -5.66
CA ARG A 214 -12.60 13.89 -5.68
C ARG A 214 -13.17 13.44 -7.02
N HIS A 215 -12.50 13.75 -8.14
CA HIS A 215 -12.89 13.29 -9.47
C HIS A 215 -12.83 11.77 -9.64
N LEU A 216 -12.10 11.09 -8.76
CA LEU A 216 -12.06 9.62 -8.71
C LEU A 216 -13.18 9.03 -7.85
N ALA A 217 -14.12 9.86 -7.38
CA ALA A 217 -15.14 9.50 -6.38
C ALA A 217 -14.55 8.99 -5.06
N SER A 218 -13.37 9.51 -4.67
CA SER A 218 -12.76 9.21 -3.38
C SER A 218 -13.18 10.24 -2.33
N GLU A 219 -13.76 9.73 -1.24
CA GLU A 219 -14.11 10.48 -0.03
C GLU A 219 -12.94 10.56 0.97
N ALA A 220 -11.75 10.07 0.60
CA ALA A 220 -10.61 10.03 1.50
C ALA A 220 -10.26 11.45 1.99
N PRO A 221 -10.08 11.66 3.31
CA PRO A 221 -9.57 12.92 3.83
C PRO A 221 -8.21 13.27 3.20
N VAL A 222 -7.90 14.57 3.19
CA VAL A 222 -6.61 15.10 2.74
C VAL A 222 -5.98 15.85 3.89
N ILE A 223 -4.74 15.51 4.24
CA ILE A 223 -3.97 16.21 5.27
C ILE A 223 -2.67 16.73 4.65
N GLU A 224 -2.46 18.04 4.71
CA GLU A 224 -1.19 18.67 4.38
C GLU A 224 -0.23 18.61 5.56
N LEU A 225 0.98 18.09 5.35
CA LEU A 225 1.97 17.98 6.41
C LEU A 225 3.43 18.08 5.94
N SER A 226 4.29 18.41 6.88
CA SER A 226 5.74 18.31 6.75
C SER A 226 6.30 17.65 7.99
N ALA A 227 6.76 16.40 7.85
CA ALA A 227 7.45 15.69 8.94
C ALA A 227 8.72 16.45 9.38
N ARG A 228 9.44 17.05 8.42
CA ARG A 228 10.69 17.78 8.69
C ARG A 228 10.47 19.05 9.50
N LYS A 229 9.36 19.77 9.27
CA LYS A 229 9.03 21.03 9.94
C LYS A 229 8.01 20.89 11.05
N GLY A 230 7.46 19.70 11.25
CA GLY A 230 6.40 19.44 12.22
C GLY A 230 5.04 20.05 11.84
N LEU A 231 4.84 20.46 10.59
CA LEU A 231 3.59 21.07 10.13
C LEU A 231 2.54 19.99 9.88
N GLY A 232 1.30 20.23 10.29
CA GLY A 232 0.16 19.33 10.02
C GLY A 232 0.17 17.98 10.76
N LEU A 233 1.28 17.61 11.41
CA LEU A 233 1.43 16.32 12.10
C LEU A 233 0.38 16.08 13.19
N ALA A 234 -0.11 17.12 13.86
CA ALA A 234 -1.15 16.99 14.87
C ALA A 234 -2.45 16.36 14.31
N GLN A 235 -2.83 16.72 13.08
CA GLN A 235 -4.02 16.15 12.43
C GLN A 235 -3.80 14.67 12.09
N TRP A 236 -2.59 14.32 11.60
CA TRP A 236 -2.21 12.93 11.34
C TRP A 236 -2.24 12.08 12.61
N PHE A 237 -1.68 12.58 13.71
CA PHE A 237 -1.68 11.87 14.99
C PHE A 237 -3.09 11.68 15.55
N GLU A 238 -3.95 12.69 15.42
CA GLU A 238 -5.34 12.58 15.84
C GLU A 238 -6.12 11.57 14.98
N TRP A 239 -5.87 11.57 13.67
CA TRP A 239 -6.43 10.56 12.77
C TRP A 239 -6.02 9.14 13.21
N LEU A 240 -4.75 8.90 13.52
CA LEU A 240 -4.27 7.61 14.03
C LEU A 240 -4.95 7.20 15.35
N ARG A 241 -5.09 8.13 16.30
CA ARG A 241 -5.78 7.89 17.58
C ARG A 241 -7.25 7.52 17.37
N SER A 242 -7.91 8.19 16.42
CA SER A 242 -9.29 7.87 16.04
C SER A 242 -9.40 6.46 15.43
N GLU A 243 -8.50 6.13 14.51
CA GLU A 243 -8.54 4.84 13.81
C GLU A 243 -8.24 3.65 14.73
N ILE A 244 -7.28 3.77 15.65
CA ILE A 244 -7.01 2.68 16.59
C ILE A 244 -8.18 2.47 17.55
N LYS A 245 -8.83 3.57 17.98
CA LYS A 245 -10.05 3.47 18.79
C LYS A 245 -11.16 2.75 18.01
N ALA A 246 -11.40 3.16 16.76
CA ALA A 246 -12.39 2.53 15.89
C ALA A 246 -12.08 1.05 15.60
N GLN A 247 -10.80 0.69 15.45
CA GLN A 247 -10.38 -0.70 15.25
C GLN A 247 -10.70 -1.55 16.48
N ARG A 248 -10.38 -1.07 17.68
CA ARG A 248 -10.68 -1.78 18.94
C ARG A 248 -12.18 -1.95 19.15
N GLU A 249 -12.98 -0.94 18.81
CA GLU A 249 -14.44 -1.03 18.84
C GLU A 249 -14.98 -2.07 17.84
N ARG A 250 -14.47 -2.10 16.61
CA ARG A 250 -14.84 -3.10 15.60
C ARG A 250 -14.54 -4.52 16.06
N VAL A 251 -13.32 -4.76 16.56
CA VAL A 251 -12.93 -6.08 17.09
C VAL A 251 -13.80 -6.49 18.28
N ALA A 252 -14.13 -5.56 19.18
CA ALA A 252 -15.03 -5.84 20.32
C ALA A 252 -16.43 -6.30 19.87
N ASN A 253 -16.87 -5.87 18.69
CA ASN A 253 -18.12 -6.29 18.07
C ASN A 253 -17.98 -7.54 17.17
N ASN A 254 -16.81 -8.18 17.13
CA ASN A 254 -16.45 -9.26 16.19
C ASN A 254 -16.53 -8.84 14.71
N GLU A 255 -16.22 -7.58 14.42
CA GLU A 255 -16.18 -7.02 13.06
C GLU A 255 -14.73 -6.78 12.62
N THR A 256 -14.51 -6.83 11.31
CA THR A 256 -13.25 -6.48 10.65
C THR A 256 -13.49 -5.50 9.51
N ILE A 257 -12.44 -4.81 9.05
CA ILE A 257 -12.50 -3.97 7.85
C ILE A 257 -11.49 -4.45 6.82
N ARG A 258 -11.91 -4.40 5.56
CA ARG A 258 -11.01 -4.59 4.42
C ARG A 258 -10.67 -3.22 3.82
N PRO A 259 -9.43 -3.03 3.37
CA PRO A 259 -9.03 -1.79 2.74
C PRO A 259 -9.67 -1.72 1.35
N ASN A 260 -9.83 -0.51 0.82
CA ASN A 260 -10.21 -0.34 -0.58
C ASN A 260 -9.08 -0.85 -1.46
N ILE A 261 -9.35 -1.90 -2.24
CA ILE A 261 -8.43 -2.43 -3.25
C ILE A 261 -9.23 -2.54 -4.53
N GLN A 262 -8.68 -2.08 -5.65
CA GLN A 262 -9.35 -2.28 -6.93
C GLN A 262 -9.10 -3.70 -7.42
N PRO A 263 -10.13 -4.55 -7.59
CA PRO A 263 -9.97 -5.89 -8.13
C PRO A 263 -9.70 -5.89 -9.65
N GLU A 264 -9.79 -4.74 -10.32
CA GLU A 264 -10.04 -4.65 -11.77
C GLU A 264 -8.84 -4.23 -12.62
N GLY A 265 -7.61 -4.62 -12.25
CA GLY A 265 -6.46 -4.47 -13.16
C GLY A 265 -6.63 -5.23 -14.48
N VAL A 266 -7.56 -6.20 -14.53
CA VAL A 266 -7.78 -7.10 -15.69
C VAL A 266 -9.07 -6.78 -16.47
N GLU A 267 -10.17 -6.40 -15.81
CA GLU A 267 -11.47 -6.21 -16.49
C GLU A 267 -11.48 -4.97 -17.40
N LEU A 268 -10.82 -3.89 -16.99
CA LEU A 268 -10.70 -2.67 -17.80
C LEU A 268 -9.90 -2.87 -19.11
N HIS A 269 -9.13 -3.95 -19.24
CA HIS A 269 -8.38 -4.25 -20.46
C HIS A 269 -9.08 -5.24 -21.40
N GLN A 270 -10.19 -5.86 -20.99
CA GLN A 270 -10.97 -6.72 -21.89
C GLN A 270 -11.90 -5.89 -22.80
N ALA A 271 -12.37 -4.74 -22.34
CA ALA A 271 -13.34 -3.92 -23.06
C ALA A 271 -12.78 -3.25 -24.35
N ASP A 272 -11.46 -3.07 -24.47
CA ASP A 272 -10.83 -2.40 -25.63
C ASP A 272 -10.37 -3.35 -26.74
N SER A 273 -10.67 -4.66 -26.65
CA SER A 273 -10.26 -5.65 -27.66
C SER A 273 -11.34 -5.96 -28.72
N HIS A 274 -12.42 -5.18 -28.78
CA HIS A 274 -13.38 -5.29 -29.89
C HIS A 274 -12.77 -4.75 -31.19
N HIS A 275 -12.32 -5.69 -32.00
CA HIS A 275 -11.90 -5.55 -33.39
C HIS A 275 -12.69 -4.49 -34.18
N HIS A 276 -12.05 -3.35 -34.47
CA HIS A 276 -12.35 -2.59 -35.67
C HIS A 276 -11.71 -3.30 -36.87
N HIS A 277 -12.46 -4.22 -37.48
CA HIS A 277 -12.21 -4.62 -38.86
C HIS A 277 -12.54 -3.42 -39.76
N HIS A 278 -11.50 -2.68 -40.17
CA HIS A 278 -11.60 -1.79 -41.32
C HIS A 278 -11.54 -2.64 -42.58
N ASP A 279 -12.70 -2.85 -43.19
CA ASP A 279 -12.83 -3.46 -44.50
C ASP A 279 -12.38 -2.44 -45.55
N HIS A 280 -11.31 -2.77 -46.28
CA HIS A 280 -10.85 -2.00 -47.43
C HIS A 280 -11.74 -2.33 -48.63
N SER A 281 -12.71 -1.47 -48.95
CA SER A 281 -13.36 -1.49 -50.26
C SER A 281 -12.65 -0.53 -51.21
N HIS A 282 -11.84 -1.09 -52.10
CA HIS A 282 -11.47 -0.42 -53.36
C HIS A 282 -12.63 -0.53 -54.34
N SER A 283 -13.06 0.62 -54.87
CA SER A 283 -13.76 0.77 -56.15
C SER A 283 -13.46 2.16 -56.68
#